data_AF-A0AAV0R697-F1
#
_entry.id   AF-A0AAV0R697-F1
#
_cell.length_a   1.000
_cell.length_b   1.000
_cell.length_c   1.000
_cell.angle_alpha   90.00
_cell.angle_beta   90.00
_cell.angle_gamma   90.00
#
_symmetry.space_group_name_H-M   'P 1'
#
loop_
_entity.id
_entity.type
_entity.pdbx_description
1 polymer ?
#
loop_
_entity_poly.entity_id
_entity_poly.type
_entity_poly.pdbx_seq_one_letter_code
_entity_poly.pdbx_strand_id
1 'polypeptide(L)'
;MSWTPDGYMAIVTLYNFQQYRHIQAPGWSLGWTWRKREVIWDVVGGQTTEQGDCSKFKGNIPHCCKKKPTVVDLLPGTPYNKQVANCCKGGVLSSWAQDPSAAAASFQLSVGQAGTTNKTVRLPVNFTLQAPGPGYTCGPAKVVKPSRFTTADKRRVTQALMTWNVTCTYSQFLAQKTPTCCVSLSSFYNNTIVPCPTCSCGCKSNNNCSPEKPHLASVVPNPGKNGLAVPPAVQCTHHMCPIRVHWHVKLNYKQYWRVKITITNFNYAMNYSQWNLVAQHPNFDNLTQIFSFNAKSLNPYASINDTMIMWGVKFYNDLLMQAGPTGNVQSELLFQKETESFTFEKGWAFPRRIYFNGDNCVMPPPDAYPWLPNASSRHIMSPLLLVTTVVLSALAFLLQ
;
A
#
# COMPACT_ATOMS: atom_id res chain seq x y z
N MET A 1 -9.66 -31.21 13.71
CA MET A 1 -9.96 -31.55 12.30
C MET A 1 -10.08 -33.06 12.19
N SER A 2 -10.90 -33.55 11.26
CA SER A 2 -11.18 -34.99 11.13
C SER A 2 -11.09 -35.45 9.68
N TRP A 3 -10.86 -36.74 9.52
CA TRP A 3 -11.09 -37.44 8.27
C TRP A 3 -12.58 -37.43 7.92
N THR A 4 -12.88 -37.40 6.63
CA THR A 4 -14.20 -37.69 6.07
C THR A 4 -14.16 -39.11 5.46
N PRO A 5 -15.29 -39.68 5.02
CA PRO A 5 -15.29 -41.05 4.47
C PRO A 5 -14.31 -41.28 3.30
N ASP A 6 -14.05 -40.25 2.48
CA ASP A 6 -13.19 -40.34 1.30
C ASP A 6 -12.06 -39.29 1.25
N GLY A 7 -11.89 -38.51 2.31
CA GLY A 7 -10.88 -37.44 2.38
C GLY A 7 -10.79 -36.79 3.74
N TYR A 8 -10.73 -35.45 3.82
CA TYR A 8 -10.47 -34.73 5.07
C TYR A 8 -11.10 -33.33 5.11
N MET A 9 -11.31 -32.82 6.31
CA MET A 9 -11.58 -31.40 6.53
C MET A 9 -10.28 -30.62 6.77
N ALA A 10 -10.10 -29.51 6.08
CA ALA A 10 -8.97 -28.60 6.24
C ALA A 10 -9.43 -27.16 6.46
N ILE A 11 -8.67 -26.41 7.26
CA ILE A 11 -8.79 -24.95 7.34
C ILE A 11 -7.58 -24.38 6.63
N VAL A 12 -7.82 -23.54 5.64
CA VAL A 12 -6.79 -22.80 4.92
C VAL A 12 -6.77 -21.39 5.49
N THR A 13 -5.61 -20.93 5.93
CA THR A 13 -5.42 -19.58 6.45
C THR A 13 -4.36 -18.88 5.64
N LEU A 14 -4.71 -17.72 5.08
CA LEU A 14 -3.82 -16.85 4.34
C LEU A 14 -3.38 -15.71 5.26
N TYR A 15 -2.07 -15.55 5.46
CA TYR A 15 -1.50 -14.48 6.25
C TYR A 15 -0.76 -13.49 5.35
N ASN A 16 -1.08 -12.21 5.46
CA ASN A 16 -0.31 -11.14 4.86
C ASN A 16 0.74 -10.63 5.85
N PHE A 17 1.97 -11.13 5.73
CA PHE A 17 3.10 -10.66 6.56
C PHE A 17 3.80 -9.42 5.99
N GLN A 18 3.32 -8.86 4.88
CA GLN A 18 3.86 -7.62 4.34
C GLN A 18 3.60 -6.48 5.33
N GLN A 19 4.66 -5.75 5.71
CA GLN A 19 4.55 -4.72 6.75
C GLN A 19 3.68 -3.54 6.31
N TYR A 20 3.77 -3.14 5.05
CA TYR A 20 3.14 -1.91 4.55
C TYR A 20 2.45 -2.10 3.17
N ARG A 21 2.33 -3.34 2.69
CA ARG A 21 1.56 -3.66 1.49
C ARG A 21 0.32 -4.44 1.88
N HIS A 22 -0.84 -3.97 1.45
CA HIS A 22 -2.13 -4.63 1.64
C HIS A 22 -2.61 -5.24 0.33
N ILE A 23 -3.55 -6.16 0.43
CA ILE A 23 -4.32 -6.69 -0.71
C ILE A 23 -5.64 -5.91 -0.75
N GLN A 24 -5.80 -5.06 -1.75
CA GLN A 24 -7.02 -4.26 -1.94
C GLN A 24 -8.13 -5.07 -2.60
N ALA A 25 -9.34 -4.49 -2.66
CA ALA A 25 -10.40 -4.99 -3.54
C ALA A 25 -9.90 -4.99 -5.00
N PRO A 26 -10.25 -5.99 -5.84
CA PRO A 26 -11.23 -7.07 -5.62
C PRO A 26 -10.79 -8.24 -4.72
N GLY A 27 -9.62 -8.15 -4.08
CA GLY A 27 -9.15 -9.11 -3.09
C GLY A 27 -8.21 -10.17 -3.66
N TRP A 28 -7.82 -11.12 -2.81
CA TRP A 28 -7.02 -12.27 -3.23
C TRP A 28 -7.87 -13.36 -3.88
N SER A 29 -7.25 -14.10 -4.81
CA SER A 29 -7.71 -15.42 -5.25
C SER A 29 -6.58 -16.43 -5.10
N LEU A 30 -6.89 -17.58 -4.51
CA LEU A 30 -5.93 -18.63 -4.21
C LEU A 30 -6.23 -19.86 -5.06
N GLY A 31 -5.30 -20.23 -5.92
CA GLY A 31 -5.36 -21.42 -6.74
C GLY A 31 -4.28 -22.43 -6.37
N TRP A 32 -4.54 -23.69 -6.70
CA TRP A 32 -3.54 -24.77 -6.60
C TRP A 32 -3.89 -25.88 -7.58
N THR A 33 -3.03 -26.88 -7.68
CA THR A 33 -3.26 -28.11 -8.46
C THR A 33 -3.27 -29.31 -7.53
N TRP A 34 -4.37 -30.07 -7.54
CA TRP A 34 -4.45 -31.34 -6.84
C TRP A 34 -3.46 -32.36 -7.42
N ARG A 35 -2.94 -33.31 -6.64
CA ARG A 35 -1.99 -34.32 -7.19
C ARG A 35 -2.69 -35.54 -7.80
N LYS A 36 -3.80 -36.00 -7.23
CA LYS A 36 -4.56 -37.17 -7.67
C LYS A 36 -5.89 -36.76 -8.34
N ARG A 37 -7.03 -37.21 -7.83
CA ARG A 37 -8.36 -36.89 -8.36
C ARG A 37 -9.22 -36.25 -7.27
N GLU A 38 -8.58 -35.51 -6.38
CA GLU A 38 -9.22 -34.83 -5.27
C GLU A 38 -10.28 -33.85 -5.79
N VAL A 39 -11.38 -33.77 -5.06
CA VAL A 39 -12.50 -32.86 -5.32
C VAL A 39 -12.80 -32.05 -4.05
N ILE A 40 -13.53 -30.95 -4.19
CA ILE A 40 -14.00 -30.15 -3.07
C ILE A 40 -15.49 -30.45 -2.90
N TRP A 41 -15.84 -31.09 -1.79
CA TRP A 41 -17.24 -31.37 -1.43
C TRP A 41 -17.96 -30.11 -0.99
N ASP A 42 -17.31 -29.28 -0.17
CA ASP A 42 -17.90 -28.06 0.39
C ASP A 42 -16.82 -27.02 0.75
N VAL A 43 -17.21 -25.75 0.76
CA VAL A 43 -16.38 -24.61 1.16
C VAL A 43 -17.18 -23.67 2.07
N VAL A 44 -16.61 -23.33 3.22
CA VAL A 44 -17.19 -22.38 4.18
C VAL A 44 -16.23 -21.21 4.39
N GLY A 45 -16.73 -19.98 4.38
CA GLY A 45 -15.91 -18.76 4.46
C GLY A 45 -15.19 -18.38 3.16
N GLY A 46 -15.41 -19.12 2.08
CA GLY A 46 -14.88 -18.85 0.75
C GLY A 46 -15.76 -19.50 -0.31
N GLN A 47 -15.44 -19.29 -1.58
CA GLN A 47 -16.14 -19.92 -2.69
C GLN A 47 -15.19 -20.20 -3.85
N THR A 48 -15.33 -21.35 -4.49
CA THR A 48 -14.62 -21.62 -5.75
C THR A 48 -15.21 -20.80 -6.89
N THR A 49 -14.35 -20.26 -7.75
CA THR A 49 -14.80 -19.44 -8.89
C THR A 49 -15.54 -20.24 -9.95
N GLU A 50 -15.27 -21.54 -10.04
CA GLU A 50 -15.88 -22.46 -11.01
C GLU A 50 -16.07 -23.84 -10.39
N GLN A 51 -17.13 -24.54 -10.79
CA GLN A 51 -17.39 -25.93 -10.39
C GLN A 51 -16.59 -26.95 -11.22
N GLY A 52 -16.50 -26.74 -12.54
CA GLY A 52 -15.88 -27.70 -13.48
C GLY A 52 -16.78 -28.90 -13.80
N ASP A 53 -16.21 -29.90 -14.49
CA ASP A 53 -16.94 -31.10 -14.88
C ASP A 53 -17.03 -32.12 -13.72
N CYS A 54 -18.21 -32.16 -13.09
CA CYS A 54 -18.56 -33.10 -12.04
C CYS A 54 -19.45 -34.27 -12.52
N SER A 55 -19.57 -34.50 -13.84
CA SER A 55 -20.49 -35.50 -14.42
C SER A 55 -20.32 -36.94 -13.90
N LYS A 56 -19.15 -37.27 -13.35
CA LYS A 56 -18.85 -38.57 -12.72
C LYS A 56 -19.68 -38.83 -11.46
N PHE A 57 -20.23 -37.79 -10.83
CA PHE A 57 -21.00 -37.89 -9.60
C PHE A 57 -22.50 -37.82 -9.92
N LYS A 58 -23.22 -38.93 -9.71
CA LYS A 58 -24.65 -39.06 -10.08
C LYS A 58 -25.66 -38.77 -8.96
N GLY A 59 -25.18 -38.39 -7.78
CA GLY A 59 -26.00 -38.10 -6.59
C GLY A 59 -25.57 -36.80 -5.95
N ASN A 60 -24.78 -36.88 -4.87
CA ASN A 60 -24.15 -35.69 -4.30
C ASN A 60 -23.08 -35.18 -5.26
N ILE A 61 -23.30 -33.99 -5.81
CA ILE A 61 -22.37 -33.33 -6.72
C ILE A 61 -21.40 -32.48 -5.87
N PRO A 62 -20.07 -32.65 -6.01
CA PRO A 62 -19.11 -31.80 -5.31
C PRO A 62 -19.25 -30.32 -5.68
N HIS A 63 -18.93 -29.45 -4.73
CA HIS A 63 -18.82 -28.00 -4.95
C HIS A 63 -17.83 -27.64 -6.06
N CYS A 64 -16.72 -28.39 -6.20
CA CYS A 64 -15.78 -28.22 -7.30
C CYS A 64 -15.03 -29.52 -7.66
N CYS A 65 -15.01 -29.87 -8.94
CA CYS A 65 -14.29 -31.03 -9.49
C CYS A 65 -13.08 -30.65 -10.35
N LYS A 66 -12.74 -29.35 -10.44
CA LYS A 66 -11.56 -28.93 -11.20
C LYS A 66 -10.29 -29.47 -10.55
N LYS A 67 -9.40 -30.01 -11.40
CA LYS A 67 -8.03 -30.40 -11.03
C LYS A 67 -7.21 -29.22 -10.51
N LYS A 68 -7.53 -28.01 -11.00
CA LYS A 68 -6.94 -26.73 -10.61
C LYS A 68 -8.03 -25.78 -10.11
N PRO A 69 -8.49 -25.92 -8.85
CA PRO A 69 -9.48 -25.02 -8.30
C PRO A 69 -8.85 -23.65 -7.99
N THR A 70 -9.70 -22.62 -8.03
CA THR A 70 -9.39 -21.29 -7.51
C THR A 70 -10.47 -20.91 -6.52
N VAL A 71 -10.07 -20.48 -5.32
CA VAL A 71 -10.96 -20.04 -4.24
C VAL A 71 -10.78 -18.55 -4.02
N VAL A 72 -11.90 -17.87 -3.83
CA VAL A 72 -11.98 -16.47 -3.39
C VAL A 72 -12.67 -16.40 -2.04
N ASP A 73 -12.40 -15.32 -1.30
CA ASP A 73 -13.09 -15.02 -0.06
C ASP A 73 -14.54 -14.59 -0.33
N LEU A 74 -15.43 -14.80 0.64
CA LEU A 74 -16.79 -14.30 0.56
C LEU A 74 -16.85 -12.80 0.92
N LEU A 75 -17.89 -12.12 0.47
CA LEU A 75 -18.09 -10.69 0.72
C LEU A 75 -18.57 -10.41 2.16
N PRO A 76 -18.32 -9.20 2.69
CA PRO A 76 -18.92 -8.75 3.94
C PRO A 76 -20.45 -8.88 3.92
N GLY A 77 -21.05 -9.25 5.05
CA GLY A 77 -22.51 -9.47 5.15
C GLY A 77 -22.97 -10.89 4.83
N THR A 78 -22.04 -11.81 4.55
CA THR A 78 -22.34 -13.24 4.37
C THR A 78 -23.11 -13.82 5.58
N PRO A 79 -24.12 -14.69 5.41
CA PRO A 79 -24.85 -15.31 6.52
C PRO A 79 -23.95 -16.08 7.50
N TYR A 80 -24.26 -16.03 8.80
CA TYR A 80 -23.41 -16.59 9.87
C TYR A 80 -23.09 -18.08 9.70
N ASN A 81 -24.02 -18.88 9.15
CA ASN A 81 -23.81 -20.30 8.88
C ASN A 81 -22.78 -20.59 7.77
N LYS A 82 -22.40 -19.58 6.98
CA LYS A 82 -21.37 -19.67 5.93
C LYS A 82 -20.06 -18.97 6.32
N GLN A 83 -19.96 -18.47 7.55
CA GLN A 83 -18.76 -17.78 8.03
C GLN A 83 -17.82 -18.73 8.76
N VAL A 84 -16.53 -18.40 8.70
CA VAL A 84 -15.49 -18.96 9.55
C VAL A 84 -14.67 -17.82 10.15
N ALA A 85 -13.88 -18.09 11.18
CA ALA A 85 -13.00 -17.10 11.79
C ALA A 85 -12.12 -16.40 10.73
N ASN A 86 -12.05 -15.07 10.79
CA ASN A 86 -11.26 -14.24 9.86
C ASN A 86 -11.67 -14.27 8.38
N CYS A 87 -12.77 -14.92 7.98
CA CYS A 87 -13.49 -14.50 6.77
C CYS A 87 -14.32 -13.24 7.11
N CYS A 88 -15.15 -12.63 6.29
CA CYS A 88 -15.45 -12.79 4.88
C CYS A 88 -15.33 -11.36 4.36
N LYS A 89 -14.12 -10.99 3.95
CA LYS A 89 -13.69 -9.59 3.79
C LYS A 89 -13.61 -9.20 2.31
N GLY A 90 -14.19 -10.01 1.43
CA GLY A 90 -14.05 -9.85 -0.02
C GLY A 90 -12.60 -9.95 -0.47
N GLY A 91 -11.77 -10.71 0.27
CA GLY A 91 -10.38 -10.96 -0.08
C GLY A 91 -9.44 -9.80 0.23
N VAL A 92 -9.92 -8.77 0.93
CA VAL A 92 -9.08 -7.67 1.38
C VAL A 92 -8.26 -8.11 2.60
N LEU A 93 -6.94 -7.89 2.54
CA LEU A 93 -6.03 -8.14 3.67
C LEU A 93 -5.24 -6.87 3.97
N SER A 94 -5.32 -6.40 5.21
CA SER A 94 -4.51 -5.26 5.66
C SER A 94 -3.02 -5.60 5.68
N SER A 95 -2.18 -4.59 5.73
CA SER A 95 -0.75 -4.78 5.99
C SER A 95 -0.54 -5.14 7.46
N TRP A 96 0.49 -5.93 7.73
CA TRP A 96 0.77 -6.43 9.07
C TRP A 96 1.06 -5.29 10.06
N ALA A 97 1.69 -4.19 9.63
CA ALA A 97 2.03 -3.10 10.54
C ALA A 97 0.80 -2.27 10.93
N GLN A 98 -0.17 -2.10 10.01
CA GLN A 98 -1.38 -1.30 10.24
C GLN A 98 -2.41 -2.04 11.11
N ASP A 99 -2.74 -3.29 10.75
CA ASP A 99 -3.78 -4.08 11.44
C ASP A 99 -3.48 -5.59 11.34
N PRO A 100 -2.71 -6.16 12.29
CA PRO A 100 -2.39 -7.59 12.31
C PRO A 100 -3.64 -8.49 12.38
N SER A 101 -4.74 -8.00 12.97
CA SER A 101 -5.99 -8.74 13.11
C SER A 101 -6.73 -8.85 11.77
N ALA A 102 -6.61 -7.84 10.92
CA ALA A 102 -7.16 -7.82 9.57
C ALA A 102 -6.21 -8.39 8.50
N ALA A 103 -4.96 -8.71 8.87
CA ALA A 103 -3.94 -9.27 7.97
C ALA A 103 -4.05 -10.79 7.75
N ALA A 104 -5.13 -11.42 8.20
CA ALA A 104 -5.39 -12.84 7.96
C ALA A 104 -6.79 -13.06 7.36
N ALA A 105 -6.92 -14.04 6.48
CA ALA A 105 -8.19 -14.58 6.00
C ALA A 105 -8.19 -16.10 6.15
N SER A 106 -9.36 -16.70 6.35
CA SER A 106 -9.46 -18.16 6.39
C SER A 106 -10.75 -18.68 5.78
N PHE A 107 -10.68 -19.90 5.26
CA PHE A 107 -11.81 -20.66 4.76
C PHE A 107 -11.61 -22.13 5.08
N GLN A 108 -12.71 -22.86 5.22
CA GLN A 108 -12.71 -24.29 5.46
C GLN A 108 -13.03 -25.03 4.17
N LEU A 109 -12.34 -26.15 3.94
CA LEU A 109 -12.55 -27.06 2.83
C LEU A 109 -12.94 -28.44 3.36
N SER A 110 -13.95 -29.05 2.73
CA SER A 110 -14.17 -30.50 2.78
C SER A 110 -13.60 -31.10 1.50
N VAL A 111 -12.49 -31.83 1.61
CA VAL A 111 -11.78 -32.42 0.46
C VAL A 111 -12.16 -33.88 0.34
N GLY A 112 -12.55 -34.30 -0.87
CA GLY A 112 -12.88 -35.68 -1.23
C GLY A 112 -11.81 -36.35 -2.09
N GLN A 113 -11.92 -37.68 -2.24
CA GLN A 113 -11.00 -38.53 -3.01
C GLN A 113 -9.50 -38.36 -2.70
N ALA A 114 -9.16 -37.87 -1.51
CA ALA A 114 -7.77 -37.64 -1.07
C ALA A 114 -7.18 -38.84 -0.29
N GLY A 115 -8.05 -39.75 0.14
CA GLY A 115 -7.73 -40.82 1.08
C GLY A 115 -7.80 -40.34 2.53
N THR A 116 -7.79 -41.30 3.46
CA THR A 116 -8.17 -41.09 4.87
C THR A 116 -7.02 -41.26 5.85
N THR A 117 -5.77 -41.24 5.37
CA THR A 117 -4.57 -41.37 6.22
C THR A 117 -3.49 -40.36 5.82
N ASN A 118 -2.60 -40.04 6.78
CA ASN A 118 -1.44 -39.17 6.53
C ASN A 118 -0.48 -39.72 5.44
N LYS A 119 -0.51 -41.03 5.17
CA LYS A 119 0.30 -41.66 4.10
C LYS A 119 -0.33 -41.51 2.72
N THR A 120 -1.67 -41.49 2.64
CA THR A 120 -2.40 -41.44 1.37
C THR A 120 -2.58 -40.02 0.85
N VAL A 121 -2.72 -39.04 1.75
CA VAL A 121 -2.86 -37.63 1.39
C VAL A 121 -1.60 -37.13 0.71
N ARG A 122 -1.75 -36.44 -0.42
CA ARG A 122 -0.64 -35.82 -1.16
C ARG A 122 -0.80 -34.31 -1.12
N LEU A 123 0.30 -33.60 -0.88
CA LEU A 123 0.28 -32.14 -0.88
C LEU A 123 -0.08 -31.63 -2.28
N PRO A 124 -0.95 -30.60 -2.36
CA PRO A 124 -1.17 -29.90 -3.61
C PRO A 124 0.12 -29.26 -4.13
N VAL A 125 0.15 -28.96 -5.42
CA VAL A 125 1.30 -28.37 -6.11
C VAL A 125 0.86 -27.15 -6.90
N ASN A 126 1.83 -26.35 -7.35
CA ASN A 126 1.59 -25.18 -8.22
C ASN A 126 0.56 -24.22 -7.60
N PHE A 127 0.84 -23.76 -6.38
CA PHE A 127 0.03 -22.72 -5.75
C PHE A 127 0.18 -21.41 -6.50
N THR A 128 -0.93 -20.70 -6.68
CA THR A 128 -0.98 -19.39 -7.32
C THR A 128 -1.76 -18.45 -6.41
N LEU A 129 -1.14 -17.36 -5.97
CA LEU A 129 -1.81 -16.27 -5.29
C LEU A 129 -1.96 -15.13 -6.30
N GLN A 130 -3.20 -14.83 -6.68
CA GLN A 130 -3.49 -13.61 -7.43
C GLN A 130 -4.03 -12.58 -6.46
N ALA A 131 -3.57 -11.35 -6.62
CA ALA A 131 -4.05 -10.17 -5.93
C ALA A 131 -4.31 -9.10 -7.01
N PRO A 132 -4.86 -7.92 -6.68
CA PRO A 132 -4.92 -6.83 -7.64
C PRO A 132 -3.50 -6.47 -8.09
N GLY A 133 -3.25 -6.61 -9.39
CA GLY A 133 -1.93 -6.47 -10.00
C GLY A 133 -1.07 -7.75 -9.98
N PRO A 134 -0.06 -7.85 -10.86
CA PRO A 134 0.88 -8.97 -10.83
C PRO A 134 1.87 -8.82 -9.66
N GLY A 135 2.67 -9.85 -9.40
CA GLY A 135 3.84 -9.73 -8.51
C GLY A 135 4.04 -10.86 -7.51
N TYR A 136 2.98 -11.60 -7.16
CA TYR A 136 3.09 -12.72 -6.23
C TYR A 136 3.53 -14.00 -6.94
N THR A 137 4.50 -14.68 -6.34
CA THR A 137 4.98 -16.00 -6.75
C THR A 137 5.02 -16.91 -5.53
N CYS A 138 4.47 -18.12 -5.63
CA CYS A 138 4.37 -19.05 -4.50
C CYS A 138 5.34 -20.21 -4.67
N GLY A 139 6.00 -20.58 -3.57
CA GLY A 139 6.86 -21.76 -3.50
C GLY A 139 6.07 -23.08 -3.36
N PRO A 140 6.78 -24.21 -3.29
CA PRO A 140 6.16 -25.51 -3.04
C PRO A 140 5.64 -25.62 -1.60
N ALA A 141 4.59 -26.41 -1.39
CA ALA A 141 4.09 -26.70 -0.06
C ALA A 141 5.07 -27.58 0.74
N LYS A 142 5.32 -27.20 1.99
CA LYS A 142 6.22 -27.91 2.91
C LYS A 142 5.46 -28.34 4.16
N VAL A 143 5.63 -29.60 4.57
CA VAL A 143 5.03 -30.10 5.82
C VAL A 143 5.69 -29.41 7.01
N VAL A 144 4.88 -28.94 7.94
CA VAL A 144 5.31 -28.26 9.17
C VAL A 144 4.65 -28.88 10.40
N LYS A 145 5.03 -28.42 11.59
CA LYS A 145 4.41 -28.83 12.85
C LYS A 145 2.88 -28.65 12.76
N PRO A 146 2.06 -29.63 13.20
CA PRO A 146 0.62 -29.50 13.09
C PRO A 146 0.07 -28.31 13.89
N SER A 147 -0.78 -27.51 13.24
CA SER A 147 -1.45 -26.36 13.83
C SER A 147 -2.36 -26.75 14.99
N ARG A 148 -2.45 -25.89 16.00
CA ARG A 148 -3.35 -26.04 17.15
C ARG A 148 -4.45 -24.97 17.06
N PHE A 149 -5.70 -25.39 17.26
CA PHE A 149 -6.89 -24.54 17.23
C PHE A 149 -7.48 -24.52 18.63
N THR A 150 -7.39 -23.36 19.27
CA THR A 150 -7.99 -23.12 20.56
C THR A 150 -9.40 -22.59 20.35
N THR A 151 -10.39 -23.11 21.08
CA THR A 151 -11.75 -22.60 21.07
C THR A 151 -11.83 -21.17 21.61
N ALA A 152 -12.86 -20.42 21.23
CA ALA A 152 -13.01 -19.01 21.62
C ALA A 152 -13.07 -18.81 23.16
N ASP A 153 -13.62 -19.78 23.88
CA ASP A 153 -13.66 -19.83 25.35
C ASP A 153 -12.31 -20.23 26.00
N LYS A 154 -11.28 -20.52 25.18
CA LYS A 154 -9.93 -20.96 25.57
C LYS A 154 -9.84 -22.30 26.31
N ARG A 155 -10.94 -23.05 26.42
CA ARG A 155 -10.98 -24.28 27.23
C ARG A 155 -10.53 -25.53 26.48
N ARG A 156 -10.71 -25.59 25.16
CA ARG A 156 -10.39 -26.76 24.35
C ARG A 156 -9.37 -26.41 23.27
N VAL A 157 -8.33 -27.24 23.19
CA VAL A 157 -7.35 -27.17 22.10
C VAL A 157 -7.49 -28.42 21.24
N THR A 158 -7.74 -28.23 19.95
CA THR A 158 -7.70 -29.30 18.96
C THR A 158 -6.47 -29.15 18.08
N GLN A 159 -5.97 -30.25 17.52
CA GLN A 159 -4.78 -30.24 16.68
C GLN A 159 -5.14 -30.70 15.26
N ALA A 160 -4.47 -30.14 14.26
CA ALA A 160 -4.51 -30.65 12.90
C ALA A 160 -3.85 -32.03 12.83
N LEU A 161 -4.34 -32.90 11.95
CA LEU A 161 -3.71 -34.19 11.67
C LEU A 161 -2.39 -34.01 10.91
N MET A 162 -2.35 -32.97 10.07
CA MET A 162 -1.21 -32.57 9.24
C MET A 162 -1.33 -31.08 8.95
N THR A 163 -0.20 -30.40 8.77
CA THR A 163 -0.17 -28.99 8.34
C THR A 163 0.93 -28.82 7.31
N TRP A 164 0.64 -28.08 6.25
CA TRP A 164 1.63 -27.63 5.30
C TRP A 164 1.60 -26.11 5.17
N ASN A 165 2.76 -25.54 4.92
CA ASN A 165 2.96 -24.11 4.71
C ASN A 165 3.38 -23.86 3.25
N VAL A 166 2.85 -22.80 2.66
CA VAL A 166 3.23 -22.27 1.35
C VAL A 166 3.61 -20.82 1.55
N THR A 167 4.83 -20.46 1.13
CA THR A 167 5.29 -19.08 1.16
C THR A 167 5.10 -18.46 -0.21
N CYS A 168 4.36 -17.35 -0.27
CA CYS A 168 4.24 -16.51 -1.46
C CYS A 168 5.01 -15.21 -1.26
N THR A 169 5.85 -14.88 -2.23
CA THR A 169 6.72 -13.69 -2.21
C THR A 169 6.28 -12.71 -3.28
N TYR A 170 6.26 -11.42 -2.92
CA TYR A 170 5.97 -10.34 -3.84
C TYR A 170 7.26 -9.80 -4.46
N SER A 171 7.30 -9.70 -5.79
CA SER A 171 8.40 -9.09 -6.54
C SER A 171 7.94 -7.76 -7.14
N GLN A 172 8.54 -6.65 -6.68
CA GLN A 172 8.26 -5.31 -7.22
C GLN A 172 8.59 -5.24 -8.72
N PHE A 173 9.67 -5.89 -9.16
CA PHE A 173 10.09 -5.90 -10.56
C PHE A 173 9.09 -6.62 -11.49
N LEU A 174 8.43 -7.68 -11.00
CA LEU A 174 7.41 -8.39 -11.77
C LEU A 174 6.06 -7.67 -11.73
N ALA A 175 5.78 -6.96 -10.63
CA ALA A 175 4.49 -6.34 -10.37
C ALA A 175 4.26 -5.05 -11.16
N GLN A 176 5.28 -4.20 -11.28
CA GLN A 176 5.12 -2.87 -11.87
C GLN A 176 6.27 -2.54 -12.80
N LYS A 177 5.93 -2.45 -14.10
CA LYS A 177 6.81 -1.88 -15.11
C LYS A 177 6.85 -0.35 -15.05
N THR A 178 5.79 0.27 -14.52
CA THR A 178 5.63 1.71 -14.41
C THR A 178 5.29 2.10 -12.97
N PRO A 179 5.91 3.15 -12.41
CA PRO A 179 5.55 3.68 -11.09
C PRO A 179 4.07 4.11 -11.02
N THR A 180 3.51 4.14 -9.81
CA THR A 180 2.11 4.54 -9.54
C THR A 180 2.00 5.84 -8.75
N CYS A 181 3.12 6.36 -8.25
CA CYS A 181 3.16 7.59 -7.49
C CYS A 181 4.45 8.39 -7.73
N CYS A 182 4.36 9.69 -7.49
CA CYS A 182 5.49 10.61 -7.54
C CYS A 182 5.47 11.56 -6.33
N VAL A 183 6.60 12.23 -6.10
CA VAL A 183 6.78 13.15 -4.99
C VAL A 183 7.06 14.56 -5.49
N SER A 184 6.44 15.55 -4.86
CA SER A 184 6.78 16.96 -5.04
C SER A 184 7.19 17.58 -3.71
N LEU A 185 8.15 18.51 -3.75
CA LEU A 185 8.79 19.06 -2.56
C LEU A 185 8.66 20.58 -2.52
N SER A 186 8.46 21.14 -1.34
CA SER A 186 8.47 22.59 -1.14
C SER A 186 8.90 22.95 0.28
N SER A 187 9.26 24.21 0.49
CA SER A 187 9.70 24.73 1.79
C SER A 187 9.31 26.19 1.96
N PHE A 188 9.12 26.64 3.20
CA PHE A 188 8.82 28.05 3.51
C PHE A 188 9.91 29.04 3.09
N TYR A 189 11.17 28.59 2.94
CA TYR A 189 12.30 29.44 2.56
C TYR A 189 12.60 29.43 1.05
N ASN A 190 11.78 28.75 0.24
CA ASN A 190 11.95 28.72 -1.21
C ASN A 190 10.58 28.91 -1.89
N ASN A 191 10.51 29.90 -2.78
CA ASN A 191 9.26 30.27 -3.45
C ASN A 191 8.88 29.32 -4.59
N THR A 192 9.80 28.45 -5.04
CA THR A 192 9.51 27.46 -6.08
C THR A 192 9.15 26.12 -5.47
N ILE A 193 8.10 25.50 -6.02
CA ILE A 193 7.74 24.12 -5.71
C ILE A 193 8.50 23.23 -6.68
N VAL A 194 9.24 22.26 -6.16
CA VAL A 194 9.88 21.22 -6.95
C VAL A 194 8.79 20.23 -7.34
N PRO A 195 8.39 20.18 -8.62
CA PRO A 195 7.28 19.35 -9.04
C PRO A 195 7.68 17.87 -9.05
N CYS A 196 6.68 17.00 -9.22
CA CYS A 196 6.98 15.63 -9.62
C CYS A 196 7.73 15.63 -10.95
N PRO A 197 8.73 14.74 -11.14
CA PRO A 197 9.39 14.59 -12.42
C PRO A 197 8.39 14.31 -13.55
N THR A 198 8.61 14.94 -14.70
CA THR A 198 7.75 14.74 -15.88
C THR A 198 7.79 13.28 -16.32
N CYS A 199 6.64 12.78 -16.77
CA CYS A 199 6.44 11.39 -17.18
C CYS A 199 6.78 10.30 -16.14
N SER A 200 6.77 10.61 -14.84
CA SER A 200 7.08 9.65 -13.76
C SER A 200 6.29 8.33 -13.86
N CYS A 201 5.01 8.39 -14.24
CA CYS A 201 4.15 7.22 -14.38
C CYS A 201 3.73 6.95 -15.83
N GLY A 202 4.56 7.38 -16.79
CA GLY A 202 4.31 7.34 -18.22
C GLY A 202 4.10 8.73 -18.82
N CYS A 203 4.44 8.91 -20.09
CA CYS A 203 4.22 10.19 -20.77
C CYS A 203 2.80 10.31 -21.32
N LYS A 204 2.33 11.55 -21.44
CA LYS A 204 1.06 11.88 -22.07
C LYS A 204 1.09 11.43 -23.54
N SER A 205 0.09 10.63 -23.91
CA SER A 205 -0.30 10.34 -25.29
C SER A 205 -1.75 10.80 -25.46
N ASN A 206 -2.20 11.08 -26.69
CA ASN A 206 -3.51 11.68 -26.98
C ASN A 206 -4.71 10.95 -26.33
N ASN A 207 -4.54 9.67 -25.95
CA ASN A 207 -5.59 8.83 -25.36
C ASN A 207 -5.28 8.35 -23.93
N ASN A 208 -4.32 8.94 -23.20
CA ASN A 208 -3.82 8.42 -21.91
C ASN A 208 -4.16 9.25 -20.65
N CYS A 209 -4.99 10.29 -20.73
CA CYS A 209 -5.59 10.93 -19.56
C CYS A 209 -6.90 11.68 -19.89
N SER A 210 -7.70 11.99 -18.86
CA SER A 210 -8.87 12.87 -18.97
C SER A 210 -8.57 14.28 -18.45
N PRO A 211 -9.06 15.35 -19.11
CA PRO A 211 -9.00 16.70 -18.55
C PRO A 211 -9.86 16.80 -17.28
N GLU A 212 -9.57 17.83 -16.47
CA GLU A 212 -10.09 18.08 -15.11
C GLU A 212 -11.63 18.13 -14.98
N LYS A 213 -12.34 18.19 -16.11
CA LYS A 213 -13.81 18.15 -16.20
C LYS A 213 -14.26 16.94 -17.04
N PRO A 214 -14.30 15.71 -16.49
CA PRO A 214 -15.01 14.65 -17.16
C PRO A 214 -16.51 14.96 -17.03
N HIS A 215 -17.19 15.17 -18.17
CA HIS A 215 -18.64 14.96 -18.20
C HIS A 215 -18.89 13.55 -17.65
N LEU A 216 -19.76 13.43 -16.64
CA LEU A 216 -20.15 12.18 -15.99
C LEU A 216 -20.69 11.18 -17.03
N ALA A 217 -19.81 10.46 -17.70
CA ALA A 217 -20.15 9.21 -18.34
C ALA A 217 -20.28 8.20 -17.21
N SER A 218 -21.51 7.85 -16.87
CA SER A 218 -21.85 6.72 -16.02
C SER A 218 -21.09 5.48 -16.51
N VAL A 219 -20.04 5.07 -15.80
CA VAL A 219 -19.33 3.82 -16.07
C VAL A 219 -19.92 2.75 -15.15
N VAL A 220 -21.11 2.27 -15.51
CA VAL A 220 -21.48 0.90 -15.14
C VAL A 220 -20.49 -0.02 -15.86
N PRO A 221 -19.76 -0.92 -15.17
CA PRO A 221 -18.92 -1.88 -15.85
C PRO A 221 -19.83 -2.84 -16.62
N ASN A 222 -19.87 -2.73 -17.95
CA ASN A 222 -20.52 -3.75 -18.78
C ASN A 222 -19.67 -5.03 -18.73
N PRO A 223 -20.18 -6.15 -18.19
CA PRO A 223 -19.44 -7.41 -18.13
C PRO A 223 -19.60 -8.12 -19.47
N GLY A 224 -18.90 -7.63 -20.51
CA GLY A 224 -19.05 -8.21 -21.82
C GLY A 224 -18.31 -7.47 -22.91
N LYS A 225 -16.99 -7.67 -22.96
CA LYS A 225 -16.18 -7.85 -24.18
C LYS A 225 -14.69 -7.75 -23.84
N ASN A 226 -14.02 -8.89 -23.91
CA ASN A 226 -12.61 -9.10 -24.21
C ASN A 226 -11.67 -7.88 -24.05
N GLY A 227 -10.94 -7.82 -22.93
CA GLY A 227 -9.51 -7.49 -22.88
C GLY A 227 -8.99 -6.18 -23.49
N LEU A 228 -9.83 -5.21 -23.82
CA LEU A 228 -9.41 -3.92 -24.37
C LEU A 228 -9.43 -2.85 -23.27
N ALA A 229 -8.31 -2.15 -23.16
CA ALA A 229 -7.96 -1.21 -22.11
C ALA A 229 -9.11 -0.23 -21.79
N VAL A 230 -9.51 -0.22 -20.51
CA VAL A 230 -10.32 0.85 -19.92
C VAL A 230 -9.63 2.18 -20.23
N PRO A 231 -10.35 3.22 -20.70
CA PRO A 231 -9.75 4.52 -20.95
C PRO A 231 -9.03 5.03 -19.70
N PRO A 232 -7.99 5.85 -19.86
CA PRO A 232 -7.17 6.31 -18.76
C PRO A 232 -8.00 7.12 -17.76
N ALA A 233 -8.32 6.49 -16.64
CA ALA A 233 -9.06 7.14 -15.58
C ALA A 233 -8.19 8.09 -14.76
N VAL A 234 -7.14 8.70 -15.31
CA VAL A 234 -6.27 9.62 -14.57
C VAL A 234 -6.38 11.05 -15.10
N GLN A 235 -6.31 12.03 -14.20
CA GLN A 235 -6.27 13.45 -14.56
C GLN A 235 -4.98 13.79 -15.31
N CYS A 236 -5.11 14.54 -16.40
CA CYS A 236 -3.97 14.99 -17.19
C CYS A 236 -3.05 15.91 -16.38
N THR A 237 -1.83 15.43 -16.11
CA THR A 237 -0.74 16.17 -15.46
C THR A 237 0.57 15.92 -16.21
N HIS A 238 1.62 16.69 -15.94
CA HIS A 238 2.93 16.45 -16.56
C HIS A 238 3.59 15.15 -16.09
N HIS A 239 3.25 14.66 -14.88
CA HIS A 239 3.82 13.45 -14.28
C HIS A 239 2.99 12.19 -14.55
N MET A 240 1.70 12.33 -14.88
CA MET A 240 0.73 11.26 -15.20
C MET A 240 0.52 10.20 -14.10
N CYS A 241 1.02 10.46 -12.90
CA CYS A 241 0.85 9.55 -11.76
C CYS A 241 -0.54 9.60 -11.15
N PRO A 242 -1.17 8.42 -10.88
CA PRO A 242 -2.40 8.32 -10.11
C PRO A 242 -2.32 8.97 -8.72
N ILE A 243 -1.15 8.95 -8.09
CA ILE A 243 -0.94 9.53 -6.77
C ILE A 243 0.23 10.50 -6.79
N ARG A 244 0.06 11.62 -6.10
CA ARG A 244 1.15 12.54 -5.74
C ARG A 244 1.24 12.67 -4.24
N VAL A 245 2.44 12.52 -3.70
CA VAL A 245 2.74 12.87 -2.31
C VAL A 245 3.49 14.20 -2.31
N HIS A 246 2.90 15.23 -1.74
CA HIS A 246 3.55 16.52 -1.55
C HIS A 246 4.12 16.62 -0.14
N TRP A 247 5.42 16.88 -0.04
CA TRP A 247 6.12 17.11 1.22
C TRP A 247 6.51 18.59 1.32
N HIS A 248 5.92 19.29 2.28
CA HIS A 248 6.13 20.72 2.49
C HIS A 248 6.76 20.99 3.85
N VAL A 249 7.97 21.55 3.87
CA VAL A 249 8.59 22.06 5.10
C VAL A 249 7.92 23.40 5.44
N LYS A 250 6.99 23.36 6.38
CA LYS A 250 6.04 24.47 6.64
C LYS A 250 6.65 25.57 7.48
N LEU A 251 7.27 25.21 8.60
CA LEU A 251 7.78 26.18 9.58
C LEU A 251 8.98 25.60 10.34
N ASN A 252 9.85 26.50 10.79
CA ASN A 252 11.01 26.19 11.60
C ASN A 252 11.03 27.06 12.86
N TYR A 253 10.69 26.49 14.01
CA TYR A 253 10.73 27.15 15.32
C TYR A 253 12.11 27.03 15.96
N LYS A 254 12.30 27.61 17.16
CA LYS A 254 13.57 27.48 17.90
C LYS A 254 13.93 26.01 18.19
N GLN A 255 12.99 25.23 18.72
CA GLN A 255 13.21 23.84 19.16
C GLN A 255 12.57 22.79 18.26
N TYR A 256 11.67 23.18 17.35
CA TYR A 256 10.90 22.24 16.55
C TYR A 256 10.87 22.69 15.09
N TRP A 257 10.58 21.75 14.20
CA TRP A 257 10.26 22.05 12.81
C TRP A 257 9.05 21.23 12.38
N ARG A 258 8.29 21.78 11.43
CA ARG A 258 6.99 21.27 11.04
C ARG A 258 6.96 20.95 9.56
N VAL A 259 6.50 19.75 9.24
CA VAL A 259 6.25 19.29 7.88
C VAL A 259 4.75 19.13 7.68
N LYS A 260 4.26 19.48 6.50
CA LYS A 260 2.92 19.14 6.03
C LYS A 260 3.05 18.14 4.89
N ILE A 261 2.36 17.01 5.02
CA ILE A 261 2.23 16.00 3.97
C ILE A 261 0.85 16.13 3.36
N THR A 262 0.76 16.10 2.03
CA THR A 262 -0.51 16.07 1.28
C THR A 262 -0.45 14.95 0.25
N ILE A 263 -1.34 13.98 0.37
CA ILE A 263 -1.49 12.90 -0.61
C ILE A 263 -2.67 13.27 -1.50
N THR A 264 -2.45 13.41 -2.80
CA THR A 264 -3.49 13.74 -3.79
C THR A 264 -3.71 12.55 -4.72
N ASN A 265 -4.97 12.19 -4.90
CA ASN A 265 -5.42 11.19 -5.86
C ASN A 265 -5.85 11.87 -7.16
N PHE A 266 -5.22 11.46 -8.26
CA PHE A 266 -5.51 11.88 -9.63
C PHE A 266 -6.25 10.80 -10.42
N ASN A 267 -6.61 9.67 -9.78
CA ASN A 267 -7.39 8.60 -10.41
C ASN A 267 -8.90 8.82 -10.21
N TYR A 268 -9.65 8.93 -11.32
CA TYR A 268 -11.11 9.04 -11.41
C TYR A 268 -11.86 7.72 -11.19
N ALA A 269 -11.21 6.57 -11.40
CA ALA A 269 -11.87 5.26 -11.30
C ALA A 269 -11.55 4.52 -10.00
N MET A 270 -10.68 5.06 -9.15
CA MET A 270 -10.16 4.34 -7.99
C MET A 270 -10.14 5.20 -6.74
N ASN A 271 -10.78 4.68 -5.70
CA ASN A 271 -10.61 5.12 -4.32
C ASN A 271 -9.56 4.23 -3.63
N TYR A 272 -8.80 4.79 -2.71
CA TYR A 272 -7.87 4.02 -1.88
C TYR A 272 -8.40 3.96 -0.45
N SER A 273 -9.00 2.83 -0.09
CA SER A 273 -9.34 2.50 1.29
C SER A 273 -8.12 1.95 2.03
N GLN A 274 -8.04 2.23 3.33
CA GLN A 274 -6.94 1.79 4.21
C GLN A 274 -5.55 2.13 3.66
N TRP A 275 -5.46 3.24 2.91
CA TRP A 275 -4.22 3.68 2.31
C TRP A 275 -3.13 3.84 3.38
N ASN A 276 -1.89 3.63 2.97
CA ASN A 276 -0.74 3.90 3.81
C ASN A 276 0.35 4.64 3.03
N LEU A 277 1.16 5.34 3.80
CA LEU A 277 2.32 6.07 3.36
C LEU A 277 3.49 5.63 4.21
N VAL A 278 4.56 5.14 3.59
CA VAL A 278 5.83 4.92 4.27
C VAL A 278 6.78 6.02 3.85
N ALA A 279 7.41 6.67 4.81
CA ALA A 279 8.47 7.63 4.55
C ALA A 279 9.73 7.17 5.27
N GLN A 280 10.85 7.25 4.56
CA GLN A 280 12.17 7.07 5.13
C GLN A 280 12.82 8.44 5.32
N HIS A 281 13.10 8.83 6.55
CA HIS A 281 13.76 10.08 6.92
C HIS A 281 14.61 9.86 8.18
N PRO A 282 15.87 10.34 8.21
CA PRO A 282 16.75 10.22 9.38
C PRO A 282 16.22 10.84 10.70
N ASN A 283 15.13 11.59 10.66
CA ASN A 283 14.62 12.36 11.80
C ASN A 283 13.36 11.75 12.41
N PHE A 284 12.93 10.59 11.94
CA PHE A 284 11.78 9.92 12.55
C PHE A 284 12.03 9.51 14.01
N ASP A 285 13.29 9.32 14.40
CA ASP A 285 13.72 9.14 15.79
C ASP A 285 13.31 10.34 16.69
N ASN A 286 13.28 11.54 16.11
CA ASN A 286 12.95 12.80 16.78
C ASN A 286 11.52 13.28 16.47
N LEU A 287 10.63 12.40 15.98
CA LEU A 287 9.23 12.74 15.73
C LEU A 287 8.48 12.89 17.07
N THR A 288 8.03 14.11 17.36
CA THR A 288 7.30 14.42 18.60
C THR A 288 5.81 14.16 18.45
N GLN A 289 5.23 14.57 17.32
CA GLN A 289 3.78 14.50 17.12
C GLN A 289 3.42 14.31 15.66
N ILE A 290 2.40 13.49 15.42
CA ILE A 290 1.71 13.38 14.13
C ILE A 290 0.27 13.85 14.29
N PHE A 291 -0.20 14.65 13.33
CA PHE A 291 -1.56 15.17 13.31
C PHE A 291 -2.39 14.44 12.25
N SER A 292 -3.63 14.09 12.56
CA SER A 292 -4.61 13.55 11.62
C SER A 292 -4.32 12.19 10.98
N PHE A 293 -3.15 11.58 11.20
CA PHE A 293 -2.80 10.21 10.76
C PHE A 293 -2.41 9.34 11.95
N ASN A 294 -2.62 8.03 11.82
CA ASN A 294 -1.96 7.03 12.66
C ASN A 294 -0.54 6.80 12.16
N ALA A 295 0.37 6.42 13.06
CA ALA A 295 1.75 6.12 12.71
C ALA A 295 2.33 4.97 13.53
N LYS A 296 3.31 4.28 12.95
CA LYS A 296 4.10 3.25 13.61
C LYS A 296 5.47 3.18 12.98
N SER A 297 6.51 3.09 13.82
CA SER A 297 7.87 2.90 13.32
C SER A 297 8.01 1.51 12.71
N LEU A 298 8.63 1.45 11.52
CA LEU A 298 9.09 0.20 10.92
C LEU A 298 10.58 0.09 11.22
N ASN A 299 10.94 -0.84 12.10
CA ASN A 299 12.33 -1.09 12.46
C ASN A 299 12.77 -2.39 11.79
N PRO A 300 13.08 -2.40 10.47
CA PRO A 300 13.51 -3.61 9.78
C PRO A 300 14.86 -4.10 10.31
N TYR A 301 15.68 -3.18 10.82
CA TYR A 301 16.93 -3.45 11.53
C TYR A 301 16.79 -2.88 12.94
N ALA A 302 17.09 -3.66 13.97
CA ALA A 302 16.85 -3.29 15.36
C ALA A 302 17.55 -1.99 15.83
N SER A 303 18.47 -1.45 15.02
CA SER A 303 19.28 -0.28 15.32
C SER A 303 18.90 1.00 14.56
N ILE A 304 17.98 0.97 13.59
CA ILE A 304 17.65 2.13 12.74
C ILE A 304 16.14 2.32 12.69
N ASN A 305 15.64 3.44 13.21
CA ASN A 305 14.22 3.80 13.25
C ASN A 305 13.89 4.94 12.26
N ASP A 306 14.61 4.97 11.14
CA ASP A 306 14.49 6.01 10.11
C ASP A 306 13.27 5.86 9.20
N THR A 307 12.40 4.88 9.44
CA THR A 307 11.30 4.52 8.56
C THR A 307 9.99 4.48 9.33
N MET A 308 9.02 5.27 8.90
CA MET A 308 7.71 5.38 9.55
C MET A 308 6.61 5.01 8.57
N ILE A 309 5.70 4.11 8.97
CA ILE A 309 4.43 3.89 8.27
C ILE A 309 3.38 4.80 8.89
N MET A 310 2.61 5.48 8.04
CA MET A 310 1.50 6.36 8.38
C MET A 310 0.26 5.93 7.61
N TRP A 311 -0.91 6.08 8.21
CA TRP A 311 -2.18 5.74 7.56
C TRP A 311 -3.35 6.54 8.12
N GLY A 312 -4.47 6.54 7.40
CA GLY A 312 -5.67 7.25 7.82
C GLY A 312 -6.28 6.73 9.12
N VAL A 313 -6.96 7.63 9.84
CA VAL A 313 -7.81 7.34 10.99
C VAL A 313 -9.16 6.83 10.49
N LYS A 314 -9.59 5.67 11.01
CA LYS A 314 -10.86 5.04 10.65
C LYS A 314 -12.03 6.03 10.82
N PHE A 315 -12.92 6.09 9.83
CA PHE A 315 -14.09 6.97 9.80
C PHE A 315 -13.78 8.48 9.71
N TYR A 316 -12.51 8.86 9.45
CA TYR A 316 -12.12 10.25 9.28
C TYR A 316 -11.45 10.48 7.93
N ASN A 317 -10.31 9.83 7.70
CA ASN A 317 -9.54 9.98 6.46
C ASN A 317 -8.89 8.66 6.01
N ASP A 318 -9.45 7.52 6.41
CA ASP A 318 -9.05 6.17 5.97
C ASP A 318 -9.50 5.83 4.54
N LEU A 319 -10.26 6.73 3.90
CA LEU A 319 -10.65 6.66 2.50
C LEU A 319 -10.10 7.88 1.74
N LEU A 320 -9.17 7.63 0.82
CA LEU A 320 -8.72 8.62 -0.15
C LEU A 320 -9.60 8.50 -1.39
N MET A 321 -10.51 9.45 -1.55
CA MET A 321 -11.45 9.51 -2.68
C MET A 321 -10.72 9.71 -4.01
N GLN A 322 -11.39 9.35 -5.09
CA GLN A 322 -11.01 9.62 -6.47
C GLN A 322 -10.74 11.11 -6.74
N ALA A 323 -10.15 11.40 -7.89
CA ALA A 323 -9.79 12.75 -8.30
C ALA A 323 -10.97 13.73 -8.22
N GLY A 324 -10.72 14.88 -7.59
CA GLY A 324 -11.70 15.94 -7.35
C GLY A 324 -11.35 16.78 -6.12
N PRO A 325 -12.23 17.70 -5.69
CA PRO A 325 -11.98 18.60 -4.57
C PRO A 325 -11.67 17.89 -3.24
N THR A 326 -12.24 16.70 -3.04
CA THR A 326 -12.05 15.85 -1.85
C THR A 326 -11.04 14.71 -2.08
N GLY A 327 -10.39 14.67 -3.24
CA GLY A 327 -9.40 13.66 -3.61
C GLY A 327 -8.02 13.88 -2.98
N ASN A 328 -7.96 14.41 -1.75
CA ASN A 328 -6.70 14.55 -1.03
C ASN A 328 -6.87 14.33 0.47
N VAL A 329 -5.79 13.89 1.11
CA VAL A 329 -5.65 13.79 2.56
C VAL A 329 -4.39 14.50 3.00
N GLN A 330 -4.43 15.10 4.19
CA GLN A 330 -3.35 15.94 4.71
C GLN A 330 -3.04 15.57 6.16
N SER A 331 -1.76 15.71 6.51
CA SER A 331 -1.26 15.55 7.87
C SER A 331 -0.11 16.51 8.10
N GLU A 332 0.15 16.80 9.37
CA GLU A 332 1.34 17.54 9.78
C GLU A 332 2.18 16.67 10.71
N LEU A 333 3.50 16.80 10.60
CA LEU A 333 4.49 16.18 11.45
C LEU A 333 5.24 17.27 12.20
N LEU A 334 5.42 17.09 13.50
CA LEU A 334 6.24 17.95 14.34
C LEU A 334 7.46 17.16 14.80
N PHE A 335 8.63 17.66 14.46
CA PHE A 335 9.90 17.07 14.83
C PHE A 335 10.63 17.98 15.81
N GLN A 336 11.22 17.38 16.83
CA GLN A 336 12.15 18.07 17.70
C GLN A 336 13.49 18.25 16.99
N LYS A 337 14.11 19.41 17.17
CA LYS A 337 15.46 19.65 16.68
C LYS A 337 16.46 19.04 17.65
N GLU A 338 17.37 18.28 17.07
CA GLU A 338 18.57 17.85 17.75
C GLU A 338 19.69 18.81 17.38
N THR A 339 20.32 19.40 18.39
CA THR A 339 21.24 20.53 18.23
C THR A 339 22.48 20.18 17.41
N GLU A 340 22.89 18.91 17.43
CA GLU A 340 24.09 18.40 16.75
C GLU A 340 23.84 17.99 15.30
N SER A 341 22.61 17.60 14.95
CA SER A 341 22.28 17.01 13.64
C SER A 341 21.41 17.90 12.75
N PHE A 342 20.76 18.93 13.31
CA PHE A 342 19.86 19.81 12.57
C PHE A 342 20.62 20.73 11.59
N THR A 343 20.35 20.57 10.30
CA THR A 343 20.87 21.45 9.25
C THR A 343 19.82 21.68 8.16
N PHE A 344 19.99 22.77 7.41
CA PHE A 344 19.23 23.02 6.19
C PHE A 344 19.99 22.65 4.92
N GLU A 345 21.24 22.19 5.06
CA GLU A 345 22.07 21.84 3.93
C GLU A 345 21.58 20.57 3.23
N LYS A 346 21.82 20.50 1.91
CA LYS A 346 21.71 19.29 1.09
C LYS A 346 20.35 18.58 1.20
N GLY A 347 19.28 19.33 1.40
CA GLY A 347 17.93 18.78 1.43
C GLY A 347 17.62 17.92 2.67
N TRP A 348 18.31 18.17 3.78
CA TRP A 348 18.16 17.43 5.04
C TRP A 348 16.72 17.28 5.56
N ALA A 349 15.86 18.28 5.33
CA ALA A 349 14.46 18.28 5.78
C ALA A 349 13.51 17.44 4.90
N PHE A 350 14.03 16.76 3.88
CA PHE A 350 13.26 15.99 2.90
C PHE A 350 13.52 14.48 3.04
N PRO A 351 12.48 13.65 2.81
CA PRO A 351 12.60 12.21 2.97
C PRO A 351 13.49 11.64 1.86
N ARG A 352 14.20 10.55 2.18
CA ARG A 352 15.03 9.82 1.23
C ARG A 352 14.21 8.96 0.28
N ARG A 353 13.12 8.39 0.79
CA ARG A 353 12.20 7.52 0.04
C ARG A 353 10.78 7.69 0.55
N ILE A 354 9.83 7.55 -0.37
CA ILE A 354 8.41 7.49 -0.06
C ILE A 354 7.80 6.30 -0.77
N TYR A 355 6.98 5.53 -0.05
CA TYR A 355 6.16 4.47 -0.61
C TYR A 355 4.69 4.78 -0.35
N PHE A 356 3.83 4.56 -1.34
CA PHE A 356 2.38 4.65 -1.18
C PHE A 356 1.77 3.27 -1.43
N ASN A 357 1.01 2.74 -0.48
CA ASN A 357 0.43 1.39 -0.54
C ASN A 357 1.45 0.28 -0.88
N GLY A 358 2.71 0.50 -0.51
CA GLY A 358 3.84 -0.37 -0.78
C GLY A 358 4.55 -0.18 -2.11
N ASP A 359 4.08 0.70 -2.99
CA ASP A 359 4.75 1.05 -4.25
C ASP A 359 5.73 2.21 -4.03
N ASN A 360 6.92 2.13 -4.62
CA ASN A 360 7.96 3.15 -4.49
C ASN A 360 7.60 4.37 -5.35
N CYS A 361 7.54 5.56 -4.73
CA CYS A 361 7.25 6.78 -5.45
C CYS A 361 8.51 7.38 -6.07
N VAL A 362 8.36 7.96 -7.27
CA VAL A 362 9.44 8.66 -7.96
C VAL A 362 9.75 9.96 -7.21
N MET A 363 10.95 10.06 -6.64
CA MET A 363 11.47 11.26 -5.99
C MET A 363 12.06 12.22 -7.04
N PRO A 364 11.97 13.54 -6.85
CA PRO A 364 12.81 14.49 -7.57
C PRO A 364 14.30 14.19 -7.34
N PRO A 365 15.19 14.60 -8.25
CA PRO A 365 16.62 14.40 -8.05
C PRO A 365 17.11 15.32 -6.90
N PRO A 366 18.09 14.88 -6.07
CA PRO A 366 18.48 15.62 -4.86
C PRO A 366 19.02 17.04 -5.10
N ASP A 367 19.60 17.29 -6.27
CA ASP A 367 20.09 18.61 -6.72
C ASP A 367 18.96 19.62 -6.93
N ALA A 368 17.74 19.14 -7.20
CA ALA A 368 16.56 19.98 -7.35
C ALA A 368 15.88 20.30 -6.02
N TYR A 369 16.29 19.73 -4.88
CA TYR A 369 15.59 19.91 -3.60
C TYR A 369 15.61 21.37 -3.17
N PRO A 370 14.55 21.90 -2.54
CA PRO A 370 14.56 23.28 -2.08
C PRO A 370 15.76 23.54 -1.15
N TRP A 371 16.65 24.43 -1.54
CA TRP A 371 17.78 24.88 -0.72
C TRP A 371 17.56 26.30 -0.20
N LEU A 372 18.25 26.65 0.89
CA LEU A 372 18.26 28.03 1.37
C LEU A 372 18.89 28.93 0.30
N PRO A 373 18.26 30.06 -0.07
CA PRO A 373 18.86 30.97 -1.04
C PRO A 373 20.27 31.34 -0.58
N ASN A 374 21.26 31.22 -1.49
CA ASN A 374 22.62 31.66 -1.22
C ASN A 374 22.54 33.13 -0.83
N ALA A 375 22.79 33.44 0.44
CA ALA A 375 22.77 34.79 0.95
C ALA A 375 23.99 35.56 0.42
N SER A 376 24.00 35.93 -0.86
CA SER A 376 24.67 37.16 -1.23
C SER A 376 23.71 38.29 -0.88
N SER A 377 23.81 38.80 0.34
CA SER A 377 23.42 40.18 0.60
C SER A 377 24.27 41.03 -0.35
N ARG A 378 23.76 41.31 -1.55
CA ARG A 378 24.20 42.51 -2.25
C ARG A 378 23.69 43.62 -1.37
N HIS A 379 24.55 44.08 -0.46
CA HIS A 379 24.37 45.37 0.17
C HIS A 379 24.31 46.36 -0.99
N ILE A 380 23.08 46.69 -1.41
CA ILE A 380 22.85 47.85 -2.25
C ILE A 380 23.17 48.99 -1.30
N MET A 381 24.46 49.38 -1.24
CA MET A 381 24.83 50.65 -0.64
C MET A 381 23.98 51.68 -1.36
N SER A 382 23.05 52.30 -0.61
CA SER A 382 22.24 53.37 -1.16
C SER A 382 23.21 54.42 -1.72
N PRO A 383 23.10 54.79 -3.01
CA PRO A 383 23.95 55.83 -3.58
C PRO A 383 23.80 57.15 -2.80
N LEU A 384 22.66 57.35 -2.12
CA LEU A 384 22.41 58.46 -1.22
C LEU A 384 23.39 58.50 -0.03
N LEU A 385 23.74 57.35 0.54
CA LEU A 385 24.68 57.23 1.67
C LEU A 385 26.13 57.52 1.24
N LEU A 386 26.50 57.15 0.01
CA LEU A 386 27.80 57.51 -0.58
C LEU A 386 27.87 59.03 -0.84
N VAL A 387 26.83 59.60 -1.43
CA VAL A 387 26.76 61.05 -1.70
C VAL A 387 26.79 61.86 -0.41
N THR A 388 26.06 61.46 0.64
CA THR A 388 26.10 62.18 1.92
C THR A 388 27.47 62.12 2.58
N THR A 389 28.16 60.97 2.55
CA THR A 389 29.52 60.88 3.11
C THR A 389 30.54 61.73 2.36
N VAL A 390 30.46 61.80 1.02
CA VAL A 390 31.35 62.65 0.22
C VAL A 390 31.06 64.14 0.48
N VAL A 391 29.80 64.55 0.53
CA VAL A 391 29.42 65.95 0.81
C VAL A 391 29.83 66.37 2.22
N LEU A 392 29.62 65.51 3.23
CA LEU A 392 30.06 65.77 4.61
C LEU A 392 31.58 65.88 4.72
N SER A 393 32.34 65.04 3.99
CA SER A 393 33.79 65.13 3.97
C SER A 393 34.28 66.43 3.29
N ALA A 394 33.67 66.84 2.18
CA ALA A 394 34.01 68.08 1.49
C ALA A 394 33.70 69.33 2.33
N LEU A 395 32.58 69.33 3.06
CA LEU A 395 32.22 70.40 4.00
C LEU A 395 33.20 70.47 5.18
N ALA A 396 33.67 69.34 5.70
CA ALA A 396 34.66 69.32 6.77
C ALA A 396 36.02 69.89 6.31
N PHE A 397 36.44 69.62 5.07
CA PHE A 397 37.66 70.20 4.48
C PHE A 397 37.56 71.70 4.16
N LEU A 398 36.34 72.24 3.99
CA LEU A 398 36.12 73.68 3.76
C LEU A 398 35.99 74.49 5.07
N LEU A 399 35.86 73.81 6.20
CA LEU A 399 35.72 74.40 7.54
C LEU A 399 37.02 74.32 8.38
N GLN A 400 38.11 73.84 7.78
CA GLN A 400 39.51 73.93 8.26
C GLN A 400 40.26 74.95 7.42
#